data_AF-A0A843HC22-F1
#
_entry.id   AF-A0A843HC22-F1
#
_cell.length_a   1.000
_cell.length_b   1.000
_cell.length_c   1.000
_cell.angle_alpha   90.00
_cell.angle_beta   90.00
_cell.angle_gamma   90.00
#
_symmetry.space_group_name_H-M   'P 1'
#
loop_
_entity.id
_entity.type
_entity.pdbx_description
1 polymer ?
#
loop_
_entity_poly.entity_id
_entity_poly.type
_entity_poly.pdbx_seq_one_letter_code
_entity_poly.pdbx_strand_id
1 'polypeptide(L)' 'MPKVFLTEKQKDISRLSENLKLIQGATSNDDMGVIIGGSKRTYERRVKNPESLTYQEIKRLCDHFHIDIAAFCSSKLKIQ' A
#
# COMPACT_ATOMS: atom_id res chain seq x y z
N MET A 1 28.22 12.09 -1.99
CA MET A 1 26.90 11.84 -2.62
C MET A 1 26.05 13.09 -2.41
N PRO A 2 25.46 13.69 -3.46
CA PRO A 2 24.55 14.81 -3.29
C PRO A 2 23.36 14.36 -2.42
N LYS A 3 22.93 15.19 -1.46
CA LYS A 3 21.72 14.94 -0.67
C LYS A 3 20.52 15.07 -1.61
N VAL A 4 20.02 13.93 -2.09
CA VAL A 4 18.79 13.89 -2.89
C VAL A 4 17.63 14.16 -1.95
N PHE A 5 17.03 15.35 -2.04
CA PHE A 5 15.78 15.65 -1.35
C PHE A 5 14.64 15.03 -2.14
N LEU A 6 13.88 14.12 -1.50
CA LEU A 6 12.67 13.58 -2.10
C LEU A 6 11.60 14.66 -2.16
N THR A 7 10.91 14.76 -3.29
CA THR A 7 9.70 15.59 -3.41
C THR A 7 8.59 15.03 -2.52
N GLU A 8 7.62 15.86 -2.12
CA GLU A 8 6.47 15.39 -1.32
C GLU A 8 5.75 14.21 -2.00
N LYS A 9 5.57 14.28 -3.33
CA LYS A 9 5.02 13.15 -4.11
C LYS A 9 5.85 11.86 -3.96
N GLN A 10 7.18 11.95 -3.99
CA GLN A 10 8.04 10.77 -3.82
C GLN A 10 7.97 10.21 -2.40
N LYS A 11 7.82 11.08 -1.39
CA LYS A 11 7.58 10.66 0.00
C LYS A 11 6.25 9.92 0.14
N ASP A 12 5.20 10.40 -0.50
CA ASP A 12 3.88 9.75 -0.49
C ASP A 12 3.91 8.36 -1.14
N ILE A 13 4.54 8.23 -2.31
CA ILE A 13 4.72 6.94 -2.99
C ILE A 13 5.54 5.99 -2.11
N SER A 14 6.61 6.48 -1.49
CA SER A 14 7.44 5.70 -0.57
C SER A 14 6.62 5.22 0.63
N ARG A 15 5.84 6.10 1.26
CA ARG A 15 4.95 5.77 2.38
C ARG A 15 3.94 4.70 2.01
N LEU A 16 3.24 4.85 0.88
CA LEU A 16 2.26 3.88 0.41
C LEU A 16 2.93 2.52 0.12
N SER A 17 4.11 2.53 -0.49
CA SER A 17 4.88 1.29 -0.75
C SER A 17 5.25 0.58 0.55
N GLU A 18 5.71 1.33 1.55
CA GLU A 18 6.05 0.78 2.88
C GLU A 18 4.81 0.24 3.60
N ASN A 19 3.69 0.98 3.57
CA ASN A 19 2.43 0.55 4.17
C ASN A 19 1.91 -0.73 3.51
N LEU A 20 1.97 -0.84 2.18
CA LEU A 20 1.58 -2.07 1.47
C LEU A 20 2.45 -3.27 1.86
N LYS A 21 3.77 -3.09 1.94
CA LYS A 21 4.69 -4.16 2.37
C LYS A 21 4.43 -4.59 3.81
N LEU A 22 4.16 -3.63 4.68
CA LEU A 22 3.86 -3.86 6.09
C LEU A 22 2.58 -4.69 6.24
N ILE A 23 1.51 -4.29 5.53
CA ILE A 23 0.23 -4.99 5.54
C ILE A 23 0.34 -6.38 4.91
N GLN A 24 1.10 -6.50 3.83
CA GLN A 24 1.31 -7.78 3.17
C GLN A 24 1.90 -8.81 4.14
N GLY A 25 2.96 -8.47 4.86
CA GLY A 25 3.58 -9.38 5.83
C GLY A 25 3.91 -10.76 5.21
N ALA A 26 3.28 -11.81 5.74
CA ALA A 26 3.40 -13.19 5.23
C ALA A 26 2.34 -13.56 4.16
N THR A 27 1.41 -12.66 3.85
CA THR A 27 0.33 -12.87 2.89
C THR A 27 0.87 -12.92 1.46
N SER A 28 0.42 -13.91 0.69
CA SER A 28 0.89 -14.09 -0.69
C SER A 28 0.34 -12.99 -1.61
N ASN A 29 1.03 -12.72 -2.72
CA ASN A 29 0.53 -11.78 -3.74
C ASN A 29 -0.83 -12.23 -4.32
N ASP A 30 -1.08 -13.54 -4.38
CA ASP A 30 -2.34 -14.09 -4.87
C ASP A 30 -3.49 -13.73 -3.91
N ASP A 31 -3.30 -13.95 -2.61
CA ASP A 31 -4.28 -13.60 -1.57
C ASP A 31 -4.52 -12.09 -1.49
N MET A 32 -3.45 -11.29 -1.56
CA MET A 32 -3.57 -9.84 -1.62
C MET A 32 -4.35 -9.38 -2.86
N GLY A 33 -4.17 -10.07 -3.99
CA GLY A 33 -4.98 -9.89 -5.19
C GLY A 33 -6.47 -10.10 -4.92
N VAL A 34 -6.82 -11.20 -4.23
CA VAL A 34 -8.21 -11.49 -3.84
C VAL A 34 -8.76 -10.42 -2.89
N ILE A 35 -7.99 -9.98 -1.90
CA ILE A 35 -8.39 -8.96 -0.92
C ILE A 35 -8.74 -7.64 -1.64
N ILE A 36 -7.92 -7.19 -2.59
CA ILE A 36 -8.22 -5.97 -3.36
C ILE A 36 -9.33 -6.18 -4.40
N GLY A 37 -9.82 -7.41 -4.57
CA GLY A 37 -10.83 -7.80 -5.56
C GLY A 37 -10.29 -7.83 -6.99
N GLY A 38 -9.04 -8.24 -7.15
CA GLY A 38 -8.35 -8.40 -8.42
C GLY A 38 -7.59 -9.73 -8.51
N SER A 39 -6.54 -9.74 -9.32
CA SER A 39 -5.63 -10.89 -9.46
C SER A 39 -4.29 -10.60 -8.79
N LYS A 40 -3.46 -11.64 -8.61
CA LYS A 40 -2.03 -11.50 -8.28
C LYS A 40 -1.32 -10.43 -9.10
N ARG A 41 -1.53 -10.45 -10.41
CA ARG A 41 -0.93 -9.50 -11.35
C ARG A 41 -1.42 -8.08 -11.12
N THR A 42 -2.67 -7.91 -10.71
CA THR A 42 -3.22 -6.61 -10.30
C THR A 42 -2.47 -6.11 -9.07
N TYR A 43 -2.36 -6.92 -8.03
CA TYR A 43 -1.65 -6.55 -6.81
C TYR A 43 -0.17 -6.24 -7.05
N GLU A 44 0.55 -7.04 -7.84
CA GLU A 44 1.94 -6.79 -8.22
C GLU A 44 2.14 -5.45 -8.93
N ARG A 45 1.17 -5.03 -9.76
CA ARG A 45 1.17 -3.69 -10.38
C ARG A 45 0.98 -2.59 -9.34
N ARG A 46 0.12 -2.79 -8.32
CA ARG A 46 -0.08 -1.82 -7.23
C ARG A 46 1.17 -1.69 -6.37
N VAL A 47 1.88 -2.78 -6.08
CA VAL A 47 3.16 -2.72 -5.35
C VAL A 47 4.23 -1.94 -6.13
N LYS A 48 4.29 -2.12 -7.45
CA LYS A 48 5.21 -1.36 -8.32
C LYS A 48 4.80 0.10 -8.50
N ASN A 49 3.51 0.38 -8.48
CA ASN A 49 2.96 1.72 -8.62
C ASN A 49 1.86 2.00 -7.57
N PRO A 50 2.23 2.34 -6.31
CA PRO A 50 1.28 2.48 -5.21
C PRO A 50 0.23 3.58 -5.40
N GLU A 51 0.57 4.66 -6.11
CA GLU A 51 -0.38 5.76 -6.43
C GLU A 51 -1.53 5.32 -7.33
N SER A 52 -1.42 4.14 -7.97
CA SER A 52 -2.48 3.61 -8.83
C SER A 52 -3.61 2.92 -8.05
N LEU A 53 -3.46 2.74 -6.73
CA LEU A 53 -4.51 2.20 -5.88
C LEU A 53 -5.77 3.07 -5.93
N THR A 54 -6.88 2.44 -6.25
CA THR A 54 -8.21 3.06 -6.18
C THR A 54 -8.72 3.09 -4.75
N TYR A 55 -9.63 4.02 -4.47
CA TYR A 55 -10.31 4.09 -3.17
C TYR A 55 -10.99 2.76 -2.79
N GLN A 56 -11.58 2.04 -3.75
CA GLN A 56 -12.23 0.76 -3.48
C GLN A 56 -11.22 -0.32 -3.06
N GLU A 57 -10.06 -0.39 -3.71
CA GLU A 57 -8.99 -1.33 -3.33
C GLU A 57 -8.43 -0.99 -1.94
N ILE A 58 -8.23 0.30 -1.65
CA ILE A 58 -7.79 0.78 -0.32
C ILE A 58 -8.81 0.42 0.75
N LYS A 59 -10.10 0.68 0.50
CA LYS A 59 -11.18 0.35 1.43
C LYS A 59 -11.21 -1.13 1.73
N ARG A 60 -11.13 -2.01 0.71
CA ARG A 60 -11.09 -3.47 0.93
C ARG A 60 -9.88 -3.92 1.75
N LEU A 61 -8.70 -3.37 1.48
CA LEU A 61 -7.50 -3.65 2.27
C LEU A 61 -7.68 -3.22 3.73
N CYS A 62 -8.12 -1.99 3.94
CA CYS A 62 -8.30 -1.41 5.26
C CYS A 62 -9.38 -2.17 6.05
N ASP A 63 -10.49 -2.51 5.42
CA ASP A 63 -11.56 -3.32 6.03
C ASP A 63 -11.04 -4.73 6.42
N HIS A 64 -10.26 -5.37 5.55
CA HIS A 64 -9.72 -6.71 5.79
C HIS A 64 -8.69 -6.75 6.93
N PHE A 65 -7.79 -5.77 6.98
CA PHE A 65 -6.73 -5.69 7.98
C PHE A 65 -7.11 -4.86 9.22
N HIS A 66 -8.36 -4.39 9.30
CA HIS A 66 -8.86 -3.52 10.37
C HIS A 66 -8.00 -2.26 10.59
N ILE A 67 -7.61 -1.62 9.50
CA ILE A 67 -6.79 -0.40 9.49
C ILE A 67 -7.68 0.80 9.17
N ASP A 68 -7.44 1.92 9.84
CA ASP A 68 -8.08 3.18 9.48
C ASP A 68 -7.56 3.71 8.13
N ILE A 69 -8.48 4.03 7.21
CA ILE A 69 -8.13 4.50 5.85
C ILE A 69 -7.34 5.80 5.92
N ALA A 70 -7.71 6.73 6.82
CA ALA A 70 -6.99 7.99 6.95
C ALA A 70 -5.56 7.75 7.44
N ALA A 71 -5.37 6.84 8.39
CA ALA A 71 -4.05 6.43 8.86
C ALA A 71 -3.20 5.82 7.74
N PHE A 72 -3.78 4.93 6.92
CA PHE A 72 -3.10 4.31 5.76
C PHE A 72 -2.62 5.35 4.73
N CYS A 73 -3.46 6.35 4.46
CA CYS A 73 -3.16 7.37 3.44
C CYS A 73 -2.25 8.49 3.94
N SER A 74 -2.31 8.86 5.22
CA SER A 74 -1.64 10.06 5.75
C SER A 74 -0.33 9.77 6.49
N SER A 75 -0.16 8.55 7.03
CA SER A 75 0.93 8.24 7.94
C SER A 75 1.59 6.90 7.61
N LYS A 76 2.87 6.76 7.99
CA LYS A 76 3.54 5.46 7.94
C LYS A 76 2.96 4.60 9.06
N LEU A 77 2.35 3.48 8.69
CA LEU A 77 1.78 2.56 9.65
C LEU A 77 2.87 1.94 10.52
N LYS A 78 2.50 1.64 11.77
CA LYS A 78 3.35 0.91 12.72
C LYS A 78 2.53 -0.28 13.21
N ILE A 79 2.97 -1.48 12.91
CA ILE A 79 2.44 -2.68 13.57
C ILE A 79 3.00 -2.64 15.01
N GLN A 80 2.12 -2.72 16.00
CA GLN A 80 2.48 -2.92 17.40
C GLN A 80 2.87 -4.38 17.65
#